data_AF-A0A7X3F176-F1
#
_entry.id   AF-A0A7X3F176-F1
#
_cell.length_a   1.000
_cell.length_b   1.000
_cell.length_c   1.000
_cell.angle_alpha   90.00
_cell.angle_beta   90.00
_cell.angle_gamma   90.00
#
_symmetry.space_group_name_H-M   'P 1'
#
loop_
_entity.id
_entity.type
_entity.pdbx_description
1 polymer ?
#
loop_
_entity_poly.entity_id
_entity_poly.type
_entity_poly.pdbx_seq_one_letter_code
_entity_poly.pdbx_strand_id
1 'polypeptide(L)'
;MYEYIVHNDASGDIREAVRKHQATGLKLFKAVQQLMEDQDALDRITQSDWGGSPNWPRPKSARFNTGPWGEAQAAQMNLWRLRFFDEDLLGYRLIHAYFPAHNRYVLLGAVEKAEWGVILDERFNYELKHPTSQRIARAYHLLLEESW
;
A
#
# COMPACT_ATOMS: atom_id res chain seq x y z
N MET A 1 -11.14 3.69 -16.59
CA MET A 1 -11.66 3.69 -15.20
C MET A 1 -10.96 2.55 -14.50
N TYR A 2 -10.38 2.83 -13.34
CA TYR A 2 -9.67 1.85 -12.55
C TYR A 2 -10.59 1.19 -11.53
N GLU A 3 -10.39 -0.10 -11.31
CA GLU A 3 -11.01 -0.85 -10.21
C GLU A 3 -10.02 -0.95 -9.05
N TYR A 4 -10.46 -0.75 -7.81
CA TYR A 4 -9.63 -0.92 -6.62
C TYR A 4 -10.26 -1.94 -5.67
N ILE A 5 -9.67 -3.13 -5.60
CA ILE A 5 -10.14 -4.26 -4.80
C ILE A 5 -9.30 -4.36 -3.53
N VAL A 6 -9.96 -4.61 -2.38
CA VAL A 6 -9.26 -4.88 -1.12
C VAL A 6 -9.18 -6.38 -0.89
N HIS A 7 -7.97 -6.94 -0.89
CA HIS A 7 -7.78 -8.37 -0.60
C HIS A 7 -8.17 -8.70 0.85
N ASN A 8 -8.51 -9.97 1.11
CA ASN A 8 -8.91 -10.44 2.44
C ASN A 8 -7.83 -10.18 3.50
N ASP A 9 -6.57 -10.39 3.15
CA ASP A 9 -5.47 -10.10 4.07
C ASP A 9 -5.36 -8.61 4.41
N ALA A 10 -5.49 -7.71 3.43
CA ALA A 10 -5.47 -6.27 3.67
C ALA A 10 -6.67 -5.84 4.52
N SER A 11 -7.84 -6.46 4.31
CA SER A 11 -8.99 -6.27 5.18
C SER A 11 -8.70 -6.72 6.61
N GLY A 12 -7.95 -7.81 6.78
CA GLY A 12 -7.45 -8.28 8.07
C GLY A 12 -6.50 -7.27 8.73
N ASP A 13 -5.53 -6.74 7.98
CA ASP A 13 -4.59 -5.72 8.45
C ASP A 13 -5.33 -4.47 8.96
N ILE A 14 -6.32 -3.97 8.21
CA ILE A 14 -7.11 -2.79 8.60
C ILE A 14 -7.94 -3.06 9.86
N ARG A 15 -8.57 -4.24 9.96
CA ARG A 15 -9.32 -4.63 11.17
C ARG A 15 -8.39 -4.71 12.39
N GLU A 16 -7.18 -5.24 12.21
CA GLU A 16 -6.19 -5.31 13.28
C GLU A 16 -5.72 -3.91 13.71
N ALA A 17 -5.52 -2.99 12.76
CA ALA A 17 -5.24 -1.59 13.07
C ALA A 17 -6.37 -0.95 13.89
N VAL A 18 -7.64 -1.20 13.55
CA VAL A 18 -8.81 -0.74 14.33
C VAL A 18 -8.81 -1.34 15.74
N ARG A 19 -8.45 -2.61 15.89
CA ARG A 19 -8.39 -3.28 17.21
C ARG A 19 -7.29 -2.72 18.10
N LYS A 20 -6.11 -2.45 17.55
CA LYS A 20 -4.96 -1.91 18.29
C LYS A 20 -5.12 -0.43 18.62
N HIS A 21 -5.53 0.36 17.63
CA HIS A 21 -5.64 1.81 17.72
C HIS A 21 -6.89 2.28 16.97
N GLN A 22 -8.03 2.27 17.65
CA GLN A 22 -9.34 2.50 17.05
C GLN A 22 -9.42 3.77 16.18
N ALA A 23 -8.92 4.90 16.68
CA ALA A 23 -8.96 6.17 15.94
C ALA A 23 -8.16 6.08 14.63
N THR A 24 -6.89 5.66 14.72
CA THR A 24 -5.99 5.51 13.56
C THR A 24 -6.51 4.47 12.58
N GLY A 25 -6.97 3.32 13.06
CA GLY A 25 -7.51 2.25 12.21
C GLY A 25 -8.79 2.66 11.46
N LEU A 26 -9.71 3.39 12.12
CA LEU A 26 -10.90 3.93 11.45
C LEU A 26 -10.52 4.98 10.40
N LYS A 27 -9.50 5.79 10.66
CA LYS A 27 -8.96 6.75 9.69
C LYS A 27 -8.33 6.05 8.49
N LEU A 28 -7.57 4.97 8.72
CA LEU A 28 -6.99 4.13 7.67
C LEU A 28 -8.09 3.51 6.80
N PHE A 29 -9.11 2.93 7.43
CA PHE A 29 -10.27 2.37 6.73
C PHE A 29 -10.94 3.43 5.84
N LYS A 30 -11.22 4.62 6.38
CA LYS A 30 -11.82 5.72 5.62
C LYS A 30 -10.93 6.17 4.46
N ALA A 31 -9.62 6.24 4.65
CA ALA A 31 -8.69 6.61 3.60
C ALA A 31 -8.67 5.59 2.46
N VAL A 32 -8.78 4.29 2.77
CA VAL A 32 -8.92 3.22 1.76
C VAL A 32 -10.24 3.35 1.01
N GLN A 33 -11.36 3.59 1.70
CA GLN A 33 -12.65 3.81 1.05
C GLN A 33 -12.63 5.01 0.10
N GLN A 34 -12.03 6.13 0.52
CA GLN A 34 -11.87 7.30 -0.33
C GLN A 34 -11.03 7.01 -1.57
N LEU A 35 -9.94 6.24 -1.42
CA LEU A 35 -9.10 5.83 -2.54
C LEU A 35 -9.86 4.96 -3.56
N MET A 36 -10.79 4.13 -3.11
CA MET A 36 -11.65 3.32 -4.00
C MET A 36 -12.58 4.18 -4.86
N GLU A 37 -13.00 5.33 -4.36
CA GLU A 37 -13.96 6.22 -5.02
C GLU A 37 -13.28 7.32 -5.86
N ASP A 38 -11.98 7.56 -5.65
CA ASP A 38 -11.22 8.64 -6.27
C ASP A 38 -10.40 8.15 -7.48
N GLN A 39 -10.99 8.24 -8.68
CA GLN A 39 -10.34 7.85 -9.93
C GLN A 39 -9.07 8.66 -10.24
N ASP A 40 -9.03 9.94 -9.85
CA ASP A 40 -7.85 10.79 -10.05
C ASP A 40 -6.70 10.33 -9.15
N ALA A 41 -7.01 9.88 -7.93
CA ALA A 41 -6.02 9.27 -7.05
C ALA A 41 -5.52 7.93 -7.62
N LEU A 42 -6.42 7.07 -8.12
CA LEU A 42 -6.05 5.78 -8.72
C LEU A 42 -5.20 5.92 -9.98
N ASP A 43 -5.37 6.98 -10.76
CA ASP A 43 -4.48 7.25 -11.90
C ASP A 43 -3.04 7.60 -11.46
N ARG A 44 -2.87 8.04 -10.21
CA ARG A 44 -1.59 8.49 -9.67
C ARG A 44 -0.83 7.40 -8.92
N ILE A 45 -1.48 6.35 -8.43
CA ILE A 45 -0.83 5.37 -7.53
C ILE A 45 0.27 4.53 -8.20
N THR A 46 0.38 4.53 -9.54
CA THR A 46 1.51 3.91 -10.29
C THR A 46 2.42 4.92 -10.98
N GLN A 47 2.38 6.19 -10.55
CA GLN A 47 3.31 7.20 -11.05
C GLN A 47 4.54 7.24 -10.15
N SER A 48 5.71 6.91 -10.71
CA SER A 48 6.97 6.92 -9.95
C SER A 48 7.21 8.31 -9.34
N ASP A 49 7.53 8.33 -8.04
CA ASP A 49 7.80 9.54 -7.25
C ASP A 49 6.65 10.57 -7.17
N TRP A 50 5.42 10.18 -7.53
CA TRP A 50 4.27 11.06 -7.32
C TRP A 50 4.11 11.39 -5.83
N GLY A 51 3.81 12.64 -5.54
CA GLY A 51 3.49 13.13 -4.21
C GLY A 51 4.67 13.73 -3.45
N GLY A 52 5.91 13.36 -3.77
CA GLY A 52 7.09 13.88 -3.06
C GLY A 52 7.13 13.46 -1.58
N SER A 53 7.27 14.42 -0.67
CA SER A 53 7.31 14.15 0.78
C SER A 53 6.25 14.97 1.53
N PRO A 54 5.84 14.56 2.74
CA PRO A 54 4.87 15.32 3.52
C PRO A 54 5.26 16.80 3.73
N ASN A 55 6.55 17.07 3.93
CA ASN A 55 7.07 18.43 4.13
C ASN A 55 7.25 19.21 2.81
N TRP A 56 7.32 18.50 1.68
CA TRP A 56 7.52 19.06 0.35
C TRP A 56 6.67 18.31 -0.68
N PRO A 57 5.34 18.44 -0.63
CA PRO A 57 4.43 17.68 -1.49
C PRO A 57 4.54 18.14 -2.95
N ARG A 58 4.47 17.19 -3.88
CA ARG A 58 4.56 17.41 -5.33
C ARG A 58 3.46 16.65 -6.07
N PRO A 59 2.39 17.33 -6.55
CA PRO A 59 2.08 18.76 -6.42
C PRO A 59 1.78 19.18 -4.97
N LYS A 60 1.66 20.49 -4.69
CA LYS A 60 1.36 21.01 -3.34
C LYS A 60 0.06 20.46 -2.73
N SER A 61 -0.86 20.00 -3.57
CA SER A 61 -2.13 19.37 -3.17
C SER A 61 -2.02 17.87 -2.92
N ALA A 62 -0.86 17.25 -3.13
CA ALA A 62 -0.66 15.83 -2.92
C ALA A 62 -0.91 15.46 -1.45
N ARG A 63 -1.67 14.38 -1.25
CA ARG A 63 -2.03 13.86 0.08
C ARG A 63 -1.36 12.54 0.42
N PHE A 64 -0.64 11.98 -0.54
CA PHE A 64 0.11 10.75 -0.39
C PHE A 64 1.37 10.82 -1.24
N ASN A 65 2.24 9.84 -1.08
CA ASN A 65 3.31 9.51 -1.99
C ASN A 65 3.13 8.07 -2.43
N THR A 66 3.50 7.78 -3.68
CA THR A 66 3.59 6.42 -4.17
C THR A 66 4.96 6.14 -4.80
N GLY A 67 5.30 4.87 -4.93
CA GLY A 67 6.44 4.44 -5.73
C GLY A 67 6.50 2.93 -5.88
N PRO A 68 7.33 2.44 -6.82
CA PRO A 68 7.55 1.01 -6.97
C PRO A 68 8.20 0.43 -5.71
N TRP A 69 7.80 -0.77 -5.33
CA TRP A 69 8.57 -1.57 -4.38
C TRP A 69 9.73 -2.22 -5.12
N GLY A 70 10.90 -1.58 -5.08
CA GLY A 70 12.07 -1.97 -5.88
C GLY A 70 12.46 -3.46 -5.85
N GLU A 71 12.56 -4.07 -4.66
CA GLU A 71 12.92 -5.49 -4.53
C GLU A 71 11.85 -6.41 -5.13
N ALA A 72 10.57 -6.11 -4.93
CA ALA A 72 9.47 -6.85 -5.55
C ALA A 72 9.45 -6.71 -7.08
N GLN A 73 9.72 -5.51 -7.59
CA GLN A 73 9.85 -5.27 -9.03
C GLN A 73 11.02 -6.05 -9.64
N ALA A 74 12.16 -6.11 -8.96
CA ALA A 74 13.29 -6.94 -9.38
C ALA A 74 12.91 -8.43 -9.44
N ALA A 75 12.02 -8.87 -8.55
CA ALA A 75 11.43 -10.21 -8.53
C ALA A 75 10.22 -10.37 -9.49
N GLN A 76 10.06 -9.49 -10.48
CA GLN A 76 8.99 -9.53 -11.49
C GLN A 76 7.56 -9.44 -10.91
N MET A 77 7.40 -8.81 -9.75
CA MET A 77 6.09 -8.52 -9.17
C MET A 77 5.74 -7.04 -9.33
N ASN A 78 4.62 -6.74 -9.98
CA ASN A 78 4.16 -5.36 -10.19
C ASN A 78 3.52 -4.76 -8.92
N LEU A 79 4.33 -4.64 -7.87
CA LEU A 79 3.93 -4.14 -6.55
C LEU A 79 4.38 -2.70 -6.33
N TRP A 80 3.46 -1.92 -5.76
CA TRP A 80 3.61 -0.50 -5.50
C TRP A 80 3.27 -0.21 -4.05
N ARG A 81 3.93 0.80 -3.49
CA ARG A 81 3.69 1.29 -2.13
C ARG A 81 2.96 2.62 -2.21
N LEU A 82 2.00 2.82 -1.32
CA LEU A 82 1.42 4.14 -1.03
C LEU A 82 1.60 4.49 0.44
N ARG A 83 1.96 5.74 0.67
CA ARG A 83 2.12 6.36 1.98
C ARG A 83 1.27 7.62 2.04
N PHE A 84 0.33 7.71 2.97
CA PHE A 84 -0.38 8.96 3.23
C PHE A 84 0.50 10.00 3.93
N PHE A 85 0.18 11.28 3.74
CA PHE A 85 0.82 12.40 4.46
C PHE A 85 0.09 12.80 5.73
N ASP A 86 -1.09 12.23 5.95
CA ASP A 86 -1.82 12.34 7.20
C ASP A 86 -0.96 11.80 8.36
N GLU A 87 -0.79 12.58 9.43
CA GLU A 87 0.10 12.27 10.55
C GLU A 87 -0.27 10.94 11.23
N ASP A 88 -1.56 10.64 11.39
CA ASP A 88 -2.03 9.40 12.01
C ASP A 88 -1.72 8.19 11.13
N LEU A 89 -1.63 8.39 9.81
CA LEU A 89 -1.40 7.33 8.82
C LEU A 89 0.05 7.27 8.33
N LEU A 90 0.92 8.15 8.84
CA LEU A 90 2.28 8.35 8.32
C LEU A 90 3.15 7.08 8.44
N GLY A 91 2.88 6.28 9.48
CA GLY A 91 3.54 5.00 9.74
C GLY A 91 3.06 3.86 8.85
N TYR A 92 1.90 3.99 8.20
CA TYR A 92 1.31 2.93 7.40
C TYR A 92 1.80 2.95 5.95
N ARG A 93 1.88 1.77 5.35
CA ARG A 93 2.15 1.54 3.93
C ARG A 93 1.08 0.63 3.37
N LEU A 94 0.44 1.11 2.31
CA LEU A 94 -0.49 0.34 1.52
C LEU A 94 0.29 -0.28 0.39
N ILE A 95 0.30 -1.61 0.30
CA ILE A 95 0.97 -2.35 -0.76
C ILE A 95 -0.08 -2.91 -1.69
N HIS A 96 -0.06 -2.47 -2.95
CA HIS A 96 -1.01 -2.90 -3.96
C HIS A 96 -0.31 -3.45 -5.19
N ALA A 97 -0.95 -4.44 -5.81
CA ALA A 97 -0.61 -4.93 -7.13
C ALA A 97 -1.37 -4.13 -8.19
N TYR A 98 -0.71 -3.87 -9.31
CA TYR A 98 -1.35 -3.30 -10.49
C TYR A 98 -1.40 -4.31 -11.64
N PHE A 99 -2.61 -4.56 -12.14
CA PHE A 99 -2.89 -5.43 -13.28
C PHE A 99 -3.35 -4.56 -14.47
N PRO A 100 -2.42 -4.10 -15.33
CA PRO A 100 -2.72 -3.12 -16.38
C PRO A 100 -3.71 -3.65 -17.41
N ALA A 101 -3.67 -4.95 -17.73
CA ALA A 101 -4.61 -5.57 -18.68
C ALA A 101 -6.08 -5.40 -18.28
N HIS A 102 -6.35 -5.22 -16.98
CA HIS A 102 -7.68 -5.08 -16.42
C HIS A 102 -7.95 -3.69 -15.83
N ASN A 103 -7.00 -2.74 -15.93
CA ASN A 103 -7.02 -1.48 -15.19
C ASN A 103 -7.36 -1.68 -13.70
N ARG A 104 -6.79 -2.72 -13.08
CA ARG A 104 -7.19 -3.16 -11.75
C ARG A 104 -6.05 -3.02 -10.77
N TYR A 105 -6.38 -2.48 -9.61
CA TYR A 105 -5.55 -2.48 -8.43
C TYR A 105 -6.09 -3.45 -7.40
N VAL A 106 -5.20 -4.18 -6.74
CA VAL A 106 -5.55 -5.02 -5.59
C VAL A 106 -4.68 -4.65 -4.41
N LEU A 107 -5.28 -4.14 -3.34
CA LEU A 107 -4.59 -3.87 -2.08
C LEU A 107 -4.31 -5.20 -1.36
N LEU A 108 -3.04 -5.55 -1.23
CA LEU A 108 -2.57 -6.82 -0.65
C LEU A 108 -2.12 -6.70 0.80
N GLY A 109 -1.76 -5.49 1.25
CA GLY A 109 -1.44 -5.23 2.64
C GLY A 109 -1.59 -3.77 3.05
N ALA A 110 -1.95 -3.54 4.31
CA ALA A 110 -2.04 -2.22 4.92
C ALA A 110 -1.25 -2.24 6.25
N VAL A 111 0.06 -2.03 6.17
CA VAL A 111 0.99 -2.45 7.24
C VAL A 111 1.80 -1.28 7.80
N GLU A 112 2.11 -1.33 9.08
CA GLU A 112 3.05 -0.38 9.67
C GLU A 112 4.47 -0.66 9.18
N LYS A 113 5.17 0.40 8.81
CA LYS A 113 6.55 0.35 8.34
C LYS A 113 7.50 0.45 9.52
N ALA A 114 8.49 -0.45 9.57
CA ALA A 114 9.59 -0.35 10.53
C ALA A 114 10.30 1.01 10.43
N GLU A 115 10.59 1.57 11.60
CA GLU A 115 11.30 2.81 11.78
C GLU A 115 12.77 2.64 11.41
N TRP A 116 13.29 3.63 10.68
CA TRP A 116 14.69 3.61 10.27
C TRP A 116 15.59 3.84 11.48
N GLY A 117 16.61 2.99 11.65
CA GLY A 117 17.57 3.09 12.75
C GLY A 117 17.18 2.34 14.03
N VAL A 118 16.01 1.70 14.08
CA VAL A 118 15.60 0.84 15.20
C VAL A 118 16.07 -0.59 14.94
N ILE A 119 17.03 -1.07 15.73
CA ILE A 119 17.80 -2.31 15.50
C ILE A 119 16.97 -3.60 15.63
N LEU A 120 15.75 -3.53 16.19
CA LEU A 120 14.87 -4.68 16.42
C LEU A 120 13.40 -4.40 16.05
N ASP A 121 13.19 -3.54 15.06
CA ASP A 121 11.83 -3.28 14.58
C ASP A 121 11.37 -4.39 13.64
N GLU A 122 10.57 -5.31 14.17
CA GLU A 122 9.98 -6.45 13.45
C GLU A 122 8.81 -6.05 12.52
N ARG A 123 8.50 -4.74 12.41
CA ARG A 123 7.50 -4.27 11.46
C ARG A 123 8.03 -4.35 10.03
N PHE A 124 7.13 -4.18 9.08
CA PHE A 124 7.42 -4.36 7.66
C PHE A 124 8.62 -3.51 7.20
N ASN A 125 9.55 -4.12 6.46
CA ASN A 125 10.82 -3.49 6.08
C ASN A 125 11.11 -3.45 4.56
N TYR A 126 10.19 -3.92 3.71
CA TYR A 126 10.36 -4.11 2.26
C TYR A 126 11.31 -5.24 1.83
N GLU A 127 11.93 -5.97 2.75
CA GLU A 127 12.76 -7.12 2.36
C GLU A 127 11.86 -8.30 1.98
N LEU A 128 12.13 -9.00 0.88
CA LEU A 128 11.27 -10.11 0.43
C LEU A 128 11.26 -11.30 1.40
N LYS A 129 12.27 -11.40 2.27
CA LYS A 129 12.35 -12.43 3.32
C LYS A 129 11.46 -12.15 4.52
N HIS A 130 10.99 -10.91 4.69
CA HIS A 130 10.14 -10.54 5.80
C HIS A 130 8.79 -11.30 5.72
N PRO A 131 8.23 -11.80 6.84
CA PRO A 131 7.00 -12.59 6.82
C PRO A 131 5.82 -11.91 6.11
N THR A 132 5.60 -10.61 6.38
CA THR A 132 4.62 -9.79 5.65
C THR A 132 4.87 -9.74 4.14
N SER A 133 6.14 -9.63 3.72
CA SER A 133 6.48 -9.62 2.30
C SER A 133 6.15 -10.94 1.63
N GLN A 134 6.46 -12.06 2.29
CA GLN A 134 6.12 -13.40 1.80
C GLN A 134 4.60 -13.60 1.71
N ARG A 135 3.84 -13.09 2.69
CA ARG A 135 2.37 -13.09 2.64
C ARG A 135 1.85 -12.32 1.42
N ILE A 136 2.34 -11.10 1.21
CA ILE A 136 1.94 -10.25 0.07
C ILE A 136 2.34 -10.90 -1.26
N ALA A 137 3.56 -11.43 -1.37
CA ALA A 137 4.04 -12.10 -2.58
C ALA A 137 3.20 -13.34 -2.90
N ARG A 138 2.87 -14.16 -1.89
CA ARG A 138 1.98 -15.31 -2.07
C ARG A 138 0.61 -14.89 -2.60
N ALA A 139 0.00 -13.85 -2.01
CA ALA A 139 -1.28 -13.34 -2.48
C ALA A 139 -1.20 -12.82 -3.92
N TYR A 140 -0.13 -12.12 -4.28
CA TYR A 140 0.12 -11.65 -5.64
C TYR A 140 0.20 -12.81 -6.65
N HIS A 141 0.95 -13.87 -6.34
CA HIS A 141 1.09 -15.02 -7.24
C HIS A 141 -0.22 -15.78 -7.42
N LEU A 142 -1.00 -15.98 -6.35
CA LEU A 142 -2.33 -16.60 -6.45
C LEU A 142 -3.26 -15.79 -7.36
N LEU A 143 -3.26 -14.46 -7.25
CA LEU A 143 -4.06 -13.60 -8.13
C LEU A 143 -3.62 -13.67 -9.60
N LEU A 144 -2.33 -13.86 -9.86
CA LEU A 144 -1.85 -14.11 -11.22
C LEU A 144 -2.41 -15.43 -11.74
N GLU A 145 -2.30 -16.53 -10.98
CA GLU A 145 -2.82 -17.85 -11.37
C GLU A 145 -4.33 -17.84 -11.64
N GLU A 146 -5.11 -17.06 -10.88
CA GLU A 146 -6.56 -16.94 -11.07
C GLU A 146 -6.96 -16.01 -12.25
N SER A 147 -6.05 -15.16 -12.69
CA SER A 147 -6.28 -14.21 -13.79
C SER A 147 -5.89 -14.77 -15.17
N TRP A 148 -5.41 -16.01 -15.24
CA TRP A 148 -5.00 -16.73 -16.46
C TRP A 148 -5.78 -18.03 -16.66
#